data_AF-A0A7V3JRU6-F1
#
_entry.id   AF-A0A7V3JRU6-F1
#
_cell.length_a   1.000
_cell.length_b   1.000
_cell.length_c   1.000
_cell.angle_alpha   90.00
_cell.angle_beta   90.00
_cell.angle_gamma   90.00
#
_symmetry.space_group_name_H-M   'P 1'
#
loop_
_entity.id
_entity.type
_entity.pdbx_description
1 polymer ?
#
loop_
_entity_poly.entity_id
_entity_poly.type
_entity_poly.pdbx_seq_one_letter_code
_entity_poly.pdbx_strand_id
1 'polypeptide(L)'
;MKKVFIPQMTWVEIKEILPKVQIGVIPTGSTEQHGPHLPLNTDTALCLYICKRAAEMVYPIALVTTPVSIGISTHHMRFPCSLTLRHWTFINVIFDIAWSLKKHGIRKVVIINGHGGNINAVRVATRKIYDELNLTAASLSYWDLLPDEKAKEILETYPRYPGHACEFETSLSYIIQPELIRTDLISKSDELVLPRYERFYAKIEDEYSISGVNRGDPRLATKEKGQKLIDLLVGEIAIFLKDFGKYGDELH
;
A
#
# COMPACT_ATOMS: atom_id res chain seq x y z
N MET A 1 23.56 2.77 -2.03
CA MET A 1 22.23 2.28 -1.62
C MET A 1 22.05 0.86 -2.14
N LYS A 2 21.39 -0.01 -1.36
CA LYS A 2 21.06 -1.38 -1.79
C LYS A 2 20.01 -1.31 -2.91
N LYS A 3 20.22 -1.99 -4.04
CA LYS A 3 19.26 -2.02 -5.15
C LYS A 3 18.18 -3.06 -4.88
N VAL A 4 16.97 -2.62 -4.54
CA VAL A 4 15.84 -3.51 -4.23
C VAL A 4 14.68 -3.41 -5.24
N PHE A 5 14.63 -2.34 -6.03
CA PHE A 5 13.53 -2.06 -6.93
C PHE A 5 13.87 -2.56 -8.34
N ILE A 6 13.16 -3.60 -8.78
CA ILE A 6 13.47 -4.35 -10.02
C ILE A 6 13.57 -3.44 -11.25
N PRO A 7 12.67 -2.46 -11.49
CA PRO A 7 12.76 -1.58 -12.67
C PRO A 7 14.02 -0.71 -12.76
N GLN A 8 14.80 -0.59 -11.68
CA GLN A 8 16.07 0.16 -11.64
C GLN A 8 17.31 -0.73 -11.76
N MET A 9 17.12 -2.03 -11.99
CA MET A 9 18.20 -3.01 -12.10
C MET A 9 18.28 -3.52 -13.54
N THR A 10 19.49 -3.81 -13.99
CA THR A 10 19.67 -4.58 -15.23
C THR A 10 19.34 -6.05 -14.97
N TRP A 11 18.95 -6.79 -16.01
CA TRP A 11 18.70 -8.23 -15.86
C TRP A 11 19.95 -9.01 -15.41
N VAL A 12 21.15 -8.49 -15.69
CA VAL A 12 22.44 -9.07 -15.23
C VAL A 12 22.57 -8.92 -13.72
N GLU A 13 22.31 -7.73 -13.17
CA GLU A 13 22.29 -7.49 -11.72
C GLU A 13 21.25 -8.36 -11.01
N ILE A 14 20.07 -8.53 -11.61
CA ILE A 14 19.04 -9.44 -11.08
C ILE A 14 19.55 -10.88 -11.07
N LYS A 15 20.15 -11.36 -12.16
CA LYS A 15 20.66 -12.73 -12.25
C LYS A 15 21.68 -13.05 -11.16
N GLU A 16 22.53 -12.10 -10.79
CA GLU A 16 23.56 -12.27 -9.75
C GLU A 16 22.96 -12.40 -8.34
N ILE A 17 21.90 -11.66 -8.04
CA ILE A 17 21.31 -11.63 -6.70
C ILE A 17 20.19 -12.67 -6.50
N LEU A 18 19.53 -13.06 -7.58
CA LEU A 18 18.35 -13.93 -7.57
C LEU A 18 18.48 -15.20 -6.72
N PRO A 19 19.63 -15.91 -6.65
CA PRO A 19 19.78 -17.07 -5.75
C PRO A 19 19.61 -16.76 -4.25
N LYS A 20 19.74 -15.48 -3.86
CA LYS A 20 19.59 -15.01 -2.48
C LYS A 20 18.22 -14.36 -2.22
N VAL A 21 17.44 -14.13 -3.27
CA VAL A 21 16.11 -13.51 -3.19
C VAL A 21 15.09 -14.59 -2.86
N GLN A 22 14.35 -14.38 -1.78
CA GLN A 22 13.28 -15.29 -1.35
C GLN A 22 11.90 -14.76 -1.76
N ILE A 23 11.72 -13.44 -1.71
CA ILE A 23 10.41 -12.79 -1.82
C ILE A 23 10.37 -11.80 -3.00
N GLY A 24 9.32 -11.89 -3.80
CA GLY A 24 8.88 -10.80 -4.67
C GLY A 24 7.76 -9.98 -4.01
N VAL A 25 8.01 -8.70 -3.78
CA VAL A 25 7.04 -7.75 -3.22
C VAL A 25 6.28 -7.08 -4.37
N ILE A 26 4.96 -7.13 -4.33
CA ILE A 26 4.04 -6.51 -5.29
C ILE A 26 3.32 -5.37 -4.59
N PRO A 27 3.79 -4.11 -4.74
CA PRO A 27 3.06 -2.96 -4.23
C PRO A 27 1.81 -2.74 -5.05
N THR A 28 0.70 -2.42 -4.39
CA THR A 28 -0.56 -2.03 -5.04
C THR A 28 -1.05 -0.74 -4.41
N GLY A 29 -1.59 0.16 -5.21
CA GLY A 29 -2.18 1.41 -4.73
C GLY A 29 -3.34 1.80 -5.63
N SER A 30 -3.49 3.10 -5.85
CA SER A 30 -4.42 3.64 -6.83
C SER A 30 -3.95 4.96 -7.44
N THR A 31 -4.75 5.41 -8.41
CA THR A 31 -4.75 6.76 -8.97
C THR A 31 -6.13 7.34 -8.70
N GLU A 32 -6.27 8.09 -7.63
CA GLU A 32 -7.56 8.57 -7.12
C GLU A 32 -7.44 9.90 -6.39
N GLN A 33 -8.54 10.63 -6.32
CA GLN A 33 -8.64 11.87 -5.55
C GLN A 33 -8.11 11.67 -4.10
N HIS A 34 -7.41 12.66 -3.56
CA HIS A 34 -7.02 12.69 -2.14
C HIS A 34 -7.26 14.10 -1.58
N GLY A 35 -8.51 14.54 -1.70
CA GLY A 35 -8.89 15.90 -1.39
C GLY A 35 -8.21 16.96 -2.26
N PRO A 36 -8.34 18.24 -1.90
CA PRO A 36 -7.74 19.35 -2.66
C PRO A 36 -6.22 19.44 -2.55
N HIS A 37 -5.61 18.86 -1.50
CA HIS A 37 -4.23 19.14 -1.11
C HIS A 37 -3.22 18.05 -1.49
N LEU A 38 -3.62 16.79 -1.65
CA LEU A 38 -2.71 15.70 -2.01
C LEU A 38 -2.84 15.30 -3.49
N PRO A 39 -1.76 14.77 -4.10
CA PRO A 39 -1.79 14.35 -5.48
C PRO A 39 -2.53 13.00 -5.67
N LEU A 40 -2.98 12.74 -6.90
CA LEU A 40 -3.75 11.55 -7.25
C LEU A 40 -3.01 10.21 -7.06
N ASN A 41 -1.68 10.24 -6.96
CA ASN A 41 -0.85 9.05 -6.83
C ASN A 41 -0.53 8.66 -5.38
N THR A 42 -1.18 9.28 -4.39
CA THR A 42 -0.82 9.17 -2.96
C THR A 42 -0.70 7.72 -2.51
N ASP A 43 -1.74 6.89 -2.65
CA ASP A 43 -1.69 5.45 -2.32
C ASP A 43 -0.45 4.74 -2.88
N THR A 44 -0.19 4.95 -4.17
CA THR A 44 0.90 4.29 -4.89
C THR A 44 2.26 4.77 -4.40
N ALA A 45 2.41 6.08 -4.20
CA ALA A 45 3.66 6.69 -3.74
C ALA A 45 4.00 6.24 -2.33
N LEU A 46 3.03 6.28 -1.41
CA LEU A 46 3.20 5.88 -0.02
C LEU A 46 3.56 4.40 0.09
N CYS A 47 2.78 3.53 -0.56
CA CYS A 47 3.00 2.09 -0.54
C CYS A 47 4.37 1.71 -1.13
N LEU A 48 4.71 2.24 -2.31
CA LEU A 48 5.99 1.94 -2.96
C LEU A 48 7.18 2.38 -2.12
N TYR A 49 7.10 3.57 -1.52
CA TYR A 49 8.15 4.08 -0.64
C TYR A 49 8.40 3.13 0.54
N ILE A 50 7.34 2.76 1.26
CA ILE A 50 7.42 1.87 2.42
C ILE A 50 7.97 0.49 2.01
N CYS A 51 7.48 -0.09 0.89
CA CYS A 51 7.96 -1.36 0.37
C CYS A 51 9.46 -1.35 0.07
N LYS A 52 9.95 -0.28 -0.59
CA LYS A 52 11.38 -0.14 -0.92
C LYS A 52 12.23 -0.02 0.34
N ARG A 53 11.84 0.84 1.28
CA ARG A 53 12.58 1.05 2.53
C ARG A 53 12.63 -0.23 3.39
N ALA A 54 11.54 -0.98 3.47
CA ALA A 54 11.51 -2.26 4.17
C ALA A 54 12.38 -3.32 3.48
N ALA A 55 12.32 -3.42 2.14
CA ALA A 55 13.16 -4.33 1.37
C ALA A 55 14.66 -4.00 1.52
N GLU A 56 15.04 -2.72 1.63
CA GLU A 56 16.43 -2.31 1.88
C GLU A 56 16.95 -2.82 3.24
N MET A 57 16.10 -2.90 4.26
CA MET A 57 16.47 -3.43 5.57
C MET A 57 16.76 -4.92 5.53
N VAL A 58 16.00 -5.68 4.74
CA VAL A 58 16.14 -7.15 4.64
C VAL A 58 16.97 -7.61 3.44
N TYR A 59 17.53 -6.70 2.66
CA TYR A 59 18.34 -7.05 1.48
C TYR A 59 19.40 -8.12 1.79
N PRO A 60 19.56 -9.16 0.96
CA PRO A 60 18.97 -9.35 -0.38
C PRO A 60 17.65 -10.14 -0.41
N ILE A 61 16.97 -10.33 0.72
CA ILE A 61 15.84 -11.27 0.87
C ILE A 61 14.65 -10.94 -0.04
N ALA A 62 14.36 -9.65 -0.24
CA ALA A 62 13.18 -9.20 -0.96
C ALA A 62 13.54 -8.22 -2.09
N LEU A 63 12.88 -8.39 -3.24
CA LEU A 63 12.88 -7.43 -4.34
C LEU A 63 11.47 -6.89 -4.58
N VAL A 64 11.39 -5.61 -4.95
CA VAL A 64 10.14 -4.87 -5.15
C VAL A 64 9.88 -4.71 -6.64
N THR A 65 8.71 -5.15 -7.10
CA THR A 65 8.25 -5.00 -8.49
C THR A 65 7.75 -3.59 -8.78
N THR A 66 7.45 -3.30 -10.05
CA THR A 66 6.69 -2.11 -10.41
C THR A 66 5.33 -2.13 -9.69
N PRO A 67 4.86 -1.00 -9.13
CA PRO A 67 3.58 -0.99 -8.44
C PRO A 67 2.41 -1.16 -9.42
N VAL A 68 1.32 -1.79 -8.96
CA VAL A 68 0.01 -1.69 -9.63
C VAL A 68 -0.62 -0.36 -9.21
N SER A 69 -0.47 0.66 -10.06
CA SER A 69 -0.83 2.06 -9.73
C SER A 69 -2.27 2.46 -10.07
N ILE A 70 -3.06 1.55 -10.65
CA ILE A 70 -4.49 1.72 -10.87
C ILE A 70 -5.21 0.64 -10.05
N GLY A 71 -5.92 1.08 -9.01
CA GLY A 71 -6.65 0.20 -8.10
C GLY A 71 -8.13 0.07 -8.46
N ILE A 72 -8.92 -0.32 -7.47
CA ILE A 72 -10.38 -0.44 -7.56
C ILE A 72 -11.01 0.78 -6.87
N SER A 73 -10.96 1.93 -7.56
CA SER A 73 -11.44 3.22 -7.04
C SER A 73 -12.79 3.63 -7.62
N THR A 74 -13.74 2.70 -7.80
CA THR A 74 -15.10 3.03 -8.27
C THR A 74 -15.77 4.09 -7.40
N HIS A 75 -15.35 4.16 -6.13
CA HIS A 75 -15.81 5.13 -5.15
C HIS A 75 -15.36 6.58 -5.40
N HIS A 76 -14.28 6.78 -6.14
CA HIS A 76 -13.73 8.10 -6.43
C HIS A 76 -14.03 8.59 -7.85
N MET A 77 -14.85 7.85 -8.62
CA MET A 77 -15.08 8.13 -10.05
C MET A 77 -15.85 9.42 -10.34
N ARG A 78 -16.48 10.04 -9.33
CA ARG A 78 -17.07 11.38 -9.50
C ARG A 78 -16.01 12.49 -9.58
N PHE A 79 -14.81 12.22 -9.09
CA PHE A 79 -13.71 13.18 -9.09
C PHE A 79 -12.90 13.02 -10.39
N PRO A 80 -12.55 14.13 -11.08
CA PRO A 80 -11.86 14.07 -12.35
C PRO A 80 -10.55 13.28 -12.28
N CYS A 81 -10.30 12.49 -13.32
CA CYS A 81 -9.06 11.74 -13.52
C CYS A 81 -8.74 10.65 -12.48
N SER A 82 -9.65 10.32 -11.56
CA SER A 82 -9.61 9.03 -10.87
C SER A 82 -9.68 7.90 -11.90
N LEU A 83 -8.79 6.91 -11.77
CA LEU A 83 -8.73 5.75 -12.65
C LEU A 83 -9.11 4.50 -11.85
N THR A 84 -9.89 3.60 -12.46
CA THR A 84 -10.33 2.37 -11.79
C THR A 84 -10.23 1.16 -12.72
N LEU A 85 -9.77 0.05 -12.17
CA LEU A 85 -9.88 -1.27 -12.78
C LEU A 85 -11.12 -1.99 -12.23
N ARG A 86 -11.69 -2.85 -13.07
CA ARG A 86 -12.66 -3.85 -12.60
C ARG A 86 -11.93 -4.86 -11.71
N HIS A 87 -12.62 -5.37 -10.69
CA HIS A 87 -12.11 -6.34 -9.73
C HIS A 87 -11.29 -7.47 -10.36
N TRP A 88 -11.87 -8.19 -11.33
CA TRP A 88 -11.19 -9.30 -12.00
C TRP A 88 -9.99 -8.86 -12.85
N THR A 89 -10.01 -7.66 -13.42
CA THR A 89 -8.85 -7.12 -14.14
C THR A 89 -7.70 -6.84 -13.17
N PHE A 90 -7.97 -6.19 -12.04
CA PHE A 90 -6.96 -5.94 -11.01
C PHE A 90 -6.37 -7.25 -10.44
N ILE A 91 -7.23 -8.22 -10.11
CA ILE A 91 -6.80 -9.55 -9.63
C ILE A 91 -5.90 -10.25 -10.65
N ASN A 92 -6.27 -10.23 -11.94
CA ASN A 92 -5.50 -10.89 -12.99
C ASN A 92 -4.15 -10.19 -13.23
N VAL A 93 -4.07 -8.85 -13.14
CA VAL A 93 -2.79 -8.13 -13.22
C VAL A 93 -1.83 -8.59 -12.12
N ILE A 94 -2.31 -8.66 -10.87
CA ILE A 94 -1.49 -9.14 -9.74
C ILE A 94 -1.06 -10.60 -9.94
N PHE A 95 -1.98 -11.43 -10.42
CA PHE A 95 -1.72 -12.83 -10.72
C PHE A 95 -0.62 -12.99 -11.78
N ASP A 96 -0.68 -12.22 -12.87
CA ASP A 96 0.28 -12.28 -13.97
C ASP A 96 1.68 -11.80 -13.52
N ILE A 97 1.75 -10.81 -12.62
CA ILE A 97 3.00 -10.40 -11.97
C ILE A 97 3.58 -11.55 -11.15
N ALA A 98 2.77 -12.18 -10.29
CA ALA A 98 3.21 -13.30 -9.46
C ALA A 98 3.65 -14.52 -10.31
N TRP A 99 2.92 -14.80 -11.39
CA TRP A 99 3.29 -15.83 -12.36
C TRP A 99 4.65 -15.53 -13.00
N SER A 100 4.88 -14.28 -13.40
CA SER A 100 6.16 -13.84 -13.98
C SER A 100 7.31 -14.01 -12.99
N LEU A 101 7.13 -13.60 -11.72
CA LEU A 101 8.12 -13.80 -10.65
C LEU A 101 8.43 -15.30 -10.44
N LYS A 102 7.40 -16.14 -10.41
CA LYS A 102 7.56 -17.60 -10.31
C LYS A 102 8.38 -18.17 -11.48
N LYS A 103 8.15 -17.70 -12.70
CA LYS A 103 8.92 -18.13 -13.89
C LYS A 103 10.41 -17.82 -13.76
N HIS A 104 10.77 -16.79 -13.01
CA HIS A 104 12.15 -16.44 -12.70
C HIS A 104 12.67 -17.12 -11.42
N GLY A 105 11.95 -18.07 -10.83
CA GLY A 105 12.43 -18.86 -9.70
C GLY A 105 12.17 -18.27 -8.31
N ILE A 106 11.50 -17.11 -8.22
CA ILE A 106 11.00 -16.60 -6.93
C ILE A 106 9.91 -17.54 -6.42
N ARG A 107 10.02 -17.93 -5.14
CA ARG A 107 9.15 -18.97 -4.53
C ARG A 107 8.10 -18.40 -3.59
N LYS A 108 8.26 -17.15 -3.15
CA LYS A 108 7.34 -16.48 -2.22
C LYS A 108 6.99 -15.10 -2.77
N VAL A 109 5.72 -14.71 -2.69
CA VAL A 109 5.27 -13.37 -3.05
C VAL A 109 4.46 -12.75 -1.94
N VAL A 110 4.58 -11.43 -1.79
CA VAL A 110 3.71 -10.66 -0.91
C VAL A 110 3.12 -9.49 -1.67
N ILE A 111 1.80 -9.33 -1.57
CA ILE A 111 1.09 -8.16 -2.06
C ILE A 111 0.98 -7.17 -0.89
N ILE A 112 1.64 -6.02 -1.01
CA ILE A 112 1.52 -4.94 -0.02
C ILE A 112 0.62 -3.87 -0.62
N ASN A 113 -0.48 -3.59 0.06
CA ASN A 113 -1.54 -2.74 -0.42
C ASN A 113 -1.49 -1.34 0.22
N GLY A 114 -1.76 -0.33 -0.61
CA GLY A 114 -1.82 1.07 -0.23
C GLY A 114 -3.18 1.71 -0.44
N HIS A 115 -4.20 0.97 -0.86
CA HIS A 115 -5.53 1.51 -1.14
C HIS A 115 -6.66 0.68 -0.48
N GLY A 116 -7.55 1.31 0.28
CA GLY A 116 -8.70 0.65 0.92
C GLY A 116 -9.58 -0.14 -0.06
N GLY A 117 -9.82 0.40 -1.26
CA GLY A 117 -10.62 -0.24 -2.30
C GLY A 117 -10.13 -1.61 -2.77
N ASN A 118 -8.82 -1.86 -2.63
CA ASN A 118 -8.17 -3.07 -3.11
C ASN A 118 -8.25 -4.22 -2.11
N ILE A 119 -8.57 -3.99 -0.82
CA ILE A 119 -8.38 -4.94 0.29
C ILE A 119 -8.99 -6.32 0.00
N ASN A 120 -10.24 -6.37 -0.49
CA ASN A 120 -10.90 -7.63 -0.78
C ASN A 120 -10.29 -8.31 -2.01
N ALA A 121 -9.95 -7.54 -3.04
CA ALA A 121 -9.38 -8.07 -4.28
C ALA A 121 -7.96 -8.61 -4.08
N VAL A 122 -7.12 -7.96 -3.27
CA VAL A 122 -5.78 -8.48 -2.96
C VAL A 122 -5.85 -9.80 -2.20
N ARG A 123 -6.81 -9.98 -1.28
CA ARG A 123 -7.03 -11.25 -0.58
C ARG A 123 -7.45 -12.37 -1.53
N VAL A 124 -8.34 -12.07 -2.48
CA VAL A 124 -8.74 -13.01 -3.53
C VAL A 124 -7.54 -13.36 -4.42
N ALA A 125 -6.75 -12.37 -4.84
CA ALA A 125 -5.56 -12.58 -5.65
C ALA A 125 -4.52 -13.46 -4.93
N THR A 126 -4.25 -13.21 -3.64
CA THR A 126 -3.36 -14.03 -2.80
C THR A 126 -3.77 -15.49 -2.82
N ARG A 127 -5.06 -15.76 -2.58
CA ARG A 127 -5.57 -17.14 -2.56
C ARG A 127 -5.47 -17.79 -3.93
N LYS A 128 -5.85 -17.07 -4.99
CA LYS A 128 -5.75 -17.52 -6.38
C LYS A 128 -4.30 -17.87 -6.77
N ILE A 129 -3.34 -17.03 -6.38
CA ILE A 129 -1.90 -17.29 -6.61
C ILE A 129 -1.48 -18.60 -5.93
N TYR A 130 -1.85 -18.80 -4.68
CA TYR A 130 -1.51 -20.02 -3.95
C TYR A 130 -2.12 -21.26 -4.65
N ASP A 131 -3.42 -21.23 -4.91
CA ASP A 131 -4.14 -22.39 -5.44
C ASP A 131 -3.72 -22.75 -6.88
N GLU A 132 -3.53 -21.76 -7.77
CA GLU A 132 -3.27 -22.02 -9.20
C GLU A 132 -1.79 -22.00 -9.57
N LEU A 133 -0.96 -21.25 -8.83
CA LEU A 133 0.48 -21.20 -9.09
C LEU A 133 1.27 -22.07 -8.12
N ASN A 134 0.68 -22.69 -7.10
CA ASN A 134 1.42 -23.41 -6.06
C ASN A 134 2.63 -22.58 -5.58
N LEU A 135 2.36 -21.30 -5.32
CA LEU A 135 3.35 -20.29 -4.95
C LEU A 135 2.95 -19.75 -3.58
N THR A 136 3.87 -19.77 -2.62
CA THR A 136 3.60 -19.23 -1.28
C THR A 136 3.29 -17.74 -1.39
N ALA A 137 2.11 -17.33 -0.94
CA ALA A 137 1.61 -15.98 -1.11
C ALA A 137 1.03 -15.41 0.18
N ALA A 138 1.26 -14.11 0.40
CA ALA A 138 0.64 -13.35 1.47
C ALA A 138 0.13 -12.00 0.94
N SER A 139 -0.80 -11.38 1.66
CA SER A 139 -1.20 -9.99 1.41
C SER A 139 -1.54 -9.27 2.70
N LEU A 140 -1.16 -8.01 2.75
CA LEU A 140 -1.52 -7.06 3.79
C LEU A 140 -1.62 -5.66 3.18
N SER A 141 -2.31 -4.75 3.83
CA SER A 141 -2.12 -3.32 3.59
C SER A 141 -0.96 -2.82 4.44
N TYR A 142 -0.19 -1.83 3.97
CA TYR A 142 1.02 -1.40 4.69
C TYR A 142 0.72 -0.95 6.11
N TRP A 143 -0.48 -0.40 6.34
CA TRP A 143 -0.95 0.04 7.64
C TRP A 143 -1.41 -1.10 8.56
N ASP A 144 -1.70 -2.31 8.06
CA ASP A 144 -2.21 -3.43 8.88
C ASP A 144 -1.22 -3.86 9.98
N LEU A 145 0.07 -3.55 9.81
CA LEU A 145 1.11 -3.86 10.79
C LEU A 145 1.49 -2.69 11.69
N LEU A 146 0.83 -1.54 11.56
CA LEU A 146 1.08 -0.42 12.48
C LEU A 146 0.52 -0.79 13.86
N PRO A 147 1.31 -0.75 14.95
CA PRO A 147 0.78 -1.06 16.27
C PRO A 147 -0.22 -0.01 16.72
N ASP A 148 -1.47 -0.40 17.03
CA ASP A 148 -2.55 0.51 17.40
C ASP A 148 -2.19 1.48 18.52
N GLU A 149 -1.52 1.00 19.57
CA GLU A 149 -1.11 1.84 20.70
C GLU A 149 -0.11 2.92 20.27
N LYS A 150 0.80 2.60 19.34
CA LYS A 150 1.73 3.57 18.76
C LYS A 150 1.05 4.52 17.79
N ALA A 151 0.08 4.05 17.01
CA ALA A 151 -0.72 4.91 16.16
C ALA A 151 -1.48 5.96 16.98
N LYS A 152 -2.09 5.57 18.10
CA LYS A 152 -2.84 6.47 19.02
C LYS A 152 -1.93 7.48 19.75
N GLU A 153 -0.67 7.15 19.98
CA GLU A 153 0.33 8.10 20.52
C GLU A 153 0.70 9.20 19.50
N ILE A 154 0.47 8.97 18.20
CA ILE A 154 0.93 9.84 17.10
C ILE A 154 -0.23 10.59 16.43
N LEU A 155 -1.34 9.90 16.17
CA LEU A 155 -2.51 10.42 15.46
C LEU A 155 -3.57 10.93 16.44
N GLU A 156 -4.13 12.10 16.14
CA GLU A 156 -5.09 12.77 17.02
C GLU A 156 -6.54 12.62 16.57
N THR A 157 -6.79 12.43 15.27
CA THR A 157 -8.13 12.67 14.71
C THR A 157 -8.93 11.44 14.36
N TYR A 158 -8.29 10.32 14.04
CA TYR A 158 -9.00 9.11 13.65
C TYR A 158 -8.32 7.86 14.20
N PRO A 159 -8.97 7.11 15.11
CA PRO A 159 -8.36 5.95 15.75
C PRO A 159 -8.26 4.73 14.82
N ARG A 160 -8.83 4.79 13.61
CA ARG A 160 -8.87 3.69 12.64
C ARG A 160 -8.19 4.12 11.33
N TYR A 161 -6.87 4.28 11.35
CA TYR A 161 -6.07 4.58 10.16
C TYR A 161 -6.31 3.55 9.02
N PRO A 162 -6.01 3.90 7.75
CA PRO A 162 -5.35 5.11 7.30
C PRO A 162 -6.28 6.33 7.18
N GLY A 163 -7.61 6.16 7.23
CA GLY A 163 -8.54 7.22 6.79
C GLY A 163 -8.42 7.47 5.28
N HIS A 164 -8.79 8.66 4.80
CA HIS A 164 -8.56 9.04 3.40
C HIS A 164 -8.29 10.54 3.24
N ALA A 165 -7.15 10.86 2.64
CA ALA A 165 -6.56 12.20 2.54
C ALA A 165 -6.41 12.91 3.90
N CYS A 166 -6.39 12.15 4.99
CA CYS A 166 -6.50 12.68 6.34
C CYS A 166 -5.13 12.93 6.98
N GLU A 167 -5.11 13.10 8.31
CA GLU A 167 -3.90 13.29 9.11
C GLU A 167 -2.79 12.29 8.78
N PHE A 168 -3.13 11.01 8.63
CA PHE A 168 -2.17 9.92 8.41
C PHE A 168 -1.45 10.08 7.06
N GLU A 169 -2.19 10.07 5.95
CA GLU A 169 -1.61 10.12 4.60
C GLU A 169 -0.94 11.46 4.29
N THR A 170 -1.50 12.54 4.82
CA THR A 170 -0.90 13.88 4.69
C THR A 170 0.43 13.93 5.45
N SER A 171 0.51 13.33 6.65
CA SER A 171 1.75 13.25 7.43
C SER A 171 2.82 12.45 6.68
N LEU A 172 2.46 11.28 6.13
CA LEU A 172 3.39 10.48 5.32
C LEU A 172 3.84 11.24 4.06
N SER A 173 2.93 11.95 3.40
CA SER A 173 3.22 12.72 2.19
C SER A 173 4.21 13.86 2.43
N TYR A 174 4.24 14.49 3.62
CA TYR A 174 5.26 15.50 3.97
C TYR A 174 6.69 14.96 3.95
N ILE A 175 6.87 13.63 4.02
CA ILE A 175 8.17 12.98 3.90
C ILE A 175 8.42 12.49 2.48
N ILE A 176 7.39 11.93 1.84
CA ILE A 176 7.55 11.14 0.62
C ILE A 176 7.45 11.98 -0.66
N GLN A 177 6.59 12.98 -0.67
CA GLN A 177 6.30 13.83 -1.83
C GLN A 177 5.93 15.27 -1.41
N PRO A 178 6.73 15.94 -0.54
CA PRO A 178 6.39 17.24 0.01
C PRO A 178 6.13 18.33 -1.04
N GLU A 179 6.80 18.25 -2.18
CA GLU A 179 6.68 19.17 -3.30
C GLU A 179 5.34 19.07 -4.05
N LEU A 180 4.62 17.97 -3.87
CA LEU A 180 3.32 17.74 -4.52
C LEU A 180 2.13 18.20 -3.66
N ILE A 181 2.37 18.57 -2.39
CA ILE A 181 1.32 18.98 -1.47
C ILE A 181 0.92 20.44 -1.76
N ARG A 182 -0.38 20.71 -1.87
CA ARG A 182 -0.94 22.07 -1.88
C ARG A 182 -1.33 22.46 -0.46
N THR A 183 -0.34 22.90 0.31
CA THR A 183 -0.51 23.19 1.75
C THR A 183 -1.54 24.29 2.01
N ASP A 184 -1.72 25.22 1.08
CA ASP A 184 -2.73 26.27 1.08
C ASP A 184 -4.17 25.75 0.90
N LEU A 185 -4.33 24.53 0.41
CA LEU A 185 -5.64 23.89 0.19
C LEU A 185 -6.00 22.88 1.29
N ILE A 186 -5.18 22.74 2.34
CA ILE A 186 -5.49 21.87 3.48
C ILE A 186 -6.66 22.46 4.27
N SER A 187 -7.77 21.74 4.29
CA SER A 187 -8.99 22.12 5.02
C SER A 187 -9.42 21.06 6.03
N LYS A 188 -10.34 21.43 6.93
CA LYS A 188 -11.01 20.44 7.79
C LYS A 188 -11.71 19.41 6.90
N SER A 189 -11.71 18.14 7.32
CA SER A 189 -12.44 17.07 6.64
C SER A 189 -13.95 17.26 6.75
N ASP A 190 -14.68 16.58 5.87
CA ASP A 190 -16.13 16.53 5.94
C ASP A 190 -16.57 15.66 7.13
N GLU A 191 -17.46 16.16 7.98
CA GLU A 191 -18.12 15.35 9.00
C GLU A 191 -19.17 14.46 8.32
N LEU A 192 -18.85 13.17 8.14
CA LEU A 192 -19.77 12.20 7.56
C LEU A 192 -20.57 11.50 8.65
N VAL A 193 -21.90 11.66 8.61
CA VAL A 193 -22.82 10.82 9.41
C VAL A 193 -23.12 9.56 8.64
N LEU A 194 -22.50 8.47 9.06
CA LEU A 194 -22.63 7.17 8.38
C LEU A 194 -23.77 6.33 8.97
N PRO A 195 -24.56 5.63 8.15
CA PRO A 195 -25.61 4.73 8.64
C PRO A 195 -25.04 3.64 9.57
N ARG A 196 -25.76 3.30 10.64
CA ARG A 196 -25.33 2.28 11.64
C ARG A 196 -24.81 0.96 11.06
N TYR A 197 -25.37 0.53 9.93
CA TYR A 197 -25.06 -0.76 9.28
C TYR A 197 -24.23 -0.62 8.00
N GLU A 198 -23.61 0.54 7.77
CA GLU A 198 -22.87 0.82 6.53
C GLU A 198 -21.84 -0.24 6.16
N ARG A 199 -21.16 -0.84 7.15
CA ARG A 199 -20.11 -1.85 6.98
C ARG A 199 -20.58 -3.13 6.29
N PHE A 200 -21.89 -3.34 6.20
CA PHE A 200 -22.50 -4.49 5.54
C PHE A 200 -23.00 -4.18 4.12
N TYR A 201 -22.95 -2.91 3.71
CA TYR A 201 -23.39 -2.50 2.40
C TYR A 201 -22.23 -2.55 1.41
N ALA A 202 -22.51 -2.91 0.16
CA ALA A 202 -21.59 -2.77 -0.96
C ALA A 202 -21.47 -1.30 -1.40
N LYS A 203 -21.39 -0.38 -0.41
CA LYS A 203 -21.41 1.05 -0.62
C LYS A 203 -20.00 1.62 -0.62
N ILE A 204 -19.91 2.73 -1.33
CA ILE A 204 -18.76 3.58 -1.51
C ILE A 204 -18.78 4.62 -0.37
N GLU A 205 -17.79 4.60 0.52
CA GLU A 205 -17.71 5.54 1.65
C GLU A 205 -17.40 6.98 1.17
N ASP A 206 -16.67 7.09 0.06
CA ASP A 206 -16.23 8.36 -0.54
C ASP A 206 -17.28 9.05 -1.43
N GLU A 207 -18.49 8.50 -1.55
CA GLU A 207 -19.63 9.16 -2.23
C GLU A 207 -20.19 10.31 -1.39
N TYR A 208 -19.89 10.36 -0.09
CA TYR A 208 -20.52 11.32 0.82
C TYR A 208 -19.64 12.54 1.14
N SER A 209 -18.32 12.47 0.92
CA SER A 209 -17.39 13.58 1.20
C SER A 209 -17.37 14.62 0.07
N ILE A 210 -17.83 15.84 0.31
CA ILE A 210 -17.83 16.90 -0.72
C ILE A 210 -16.40 17.26 -1.13
N SER A 211 -15.50 17.37 -0.16
CA SER A 211 -14.09 17.72 -0.35
C SER A 211 -13.25 16.57 -0.89
N GLY A 212 -13.71 15.33 -0.71
CA GLY A 212 -12.90 14.13 -0.93
C GLY A 212 -12.01 13.74 0.25
N VAL A 213 -12.01 14.51 1.34
CA VAL A 213 -11.31 14.17 2.59
C VAL A 213 -12.29 13.58 3.60
N ASN A 214 -12.01 12.37 4.09
CA ASN A 214 -12.80 11.76 5.14
C ASN A 214 -11.94 11.08 6.21
N ARG A 215 -12.56 10.80 7.38
CA ARG A 215 -11.98 9.96 8.42
C ARG A 215 -10.61 10.45 8.93
N GLY A 216 -10.64 11.60 9.58
CA GLY A 216 -9.48 12.28 10.20
C GLY A 216 -9.37 13.73 9.74
N ASP A 217 -8.43 14.51 10.28
CA ASP A 217 -8.26 15.94 9.93
C ASP A 217 -6.84 16.20 9.42
N PRO A 218 -6.65 16.50 8.12
CA PRO A 218 -5.31 16.71 7.57
C PRO A 218 -4.62 17.96 8.12
N ARG A 219 -5.35 18.88 8.78
CA ARG A 219 -4.75 20.07 9.41
C ARG A 219 -3.82 19.72 10.58
N LEU A 220 -3.98 18.54 11.18
CA LEU A 220 -3.10 18.07 12.25
C LEU A 220 -1.90 17.28 11.75
N ALA A 221 -1.78 17.10 10.43
CA ALA A 221 -0.65 16.39 9.85
C ALA A 221 0.64 17.19 10.01
N THR A 222 1.72 16.51 10.43
CA THR A 222 3.05 17.11 10.49
C THR A 222 4.12 16.19 9.92
N LYS A 223 5.26 16.79 9.58
CA LYS A 223 6.43 16.04 9.11
C LYS A 223 6.95 15.07 10.18
N GLU A 224 6.93 15.47 11.45
CA GLU A 224 7.37 14.65 12.58
C GLU A 224 6.48 13.42 12.77
N LYS A 225 5.15 13.59 12.64
CA LYS A 225 4.21 12.45 12.64
C LYS A 225 4.51 11.51 11.48
N GLY A 226 4.71 12.06 10.28
CA GLY A 226 5.06 11.31 9.09
C GLY A 226 6.31 10.46 9.28
N GLN A 227 7.37 11.04 9.82
CA GLN A 227 8.63 10.34 10.08
C GLN A 227 8.45 9.18 11.07
N LYS A 228 7.77 9.42 12.20
CA LYS A 228 7.51 8.38 13.21
C LYS A 228 6.70 7.22 12.64
N LEU A 229 5.64 7.52 11.88
CA LEU A 229 4.80 6.50 11.25
C LEU A 229 5.57 5.69 10.21
N ILE A 230 6.35 6.36 9.34
CA ILE A 230 7.20 5.68 8.35
C ILE A 230 8.17 4.72 9.02
N ASP A 231 8.85 5.16 10.09
CA ASP A 231 9.85 4.32 10.77
C ASP A 231 9.22 3.07 11.37
N LEU A 232 8.02 3.19 11.96
CA LEU A 232 7.25 2.06 12.47
C LEU A 232 6.82 1.11 11.34
N LEU A 233 6.16 1.65 10.31
CA LEU A 233 5.63 0.87 9.18
C LEU A 233 6.76 0.10 8.46
N VAL A 234 7.87 0.78 8.18
CA VAL A 234 9.04 0.18 7.53
C VAL A 234 9.66 -0.91 8.42
N GLY A 235 9.77 -0.67 9.72
CA GLY A 235 10.30 -1.64 10.68
C GLY A 235 9.45 -2.91 10.74
N GLU A 236 8.14 -2.77 10.93
CA GLU A 236 7.22 -3.90 11.05
C GLU A 236 7.11 -4.70 9.74
N ILE A 237 7.07 -4.02 8.59
CA ILE A 237 7.08 -4.69 7.29
C ILE A 237 8.42 -5.40 7.06
N ALA A 238 9.56 -4.83 7.48
CA ALA A 238 10.85 -5.50 7.39
C ALA A 238 10.91 -6.78 8.25
N ILE A 239 10.35 -6.73 9.47
CA ILE A 239 10.22 -7.92 10.34
C ILE A 239 9.37 -8.98 9.65
N PHE A 240 8.18 -8.60 9.16
CA PHE A 240 7.30 -9.49 8.42
C PHE A 240 8.00 -10.13 7.21
N LEU A 241 8.69 -9.34 6.38
CA LEU A 241 9.41 -9.85 5.20
C LEU A 241 10.51 -10.85 5.60
N LYS A 242 11.21 -10.60 6.71
CA LYS A 242 12.24 -11.52 7.20
C LYS A 242 11.65 -12.86 7.66
N ASP A 243 10.52 -12.82 8.36
CA ASP A 243 9.87 -14.02 8.89
C ASP A 243 9.17 -14.81 7.78
N PHE A 244 8.44 -14.12 6.90
CA PHE A 244 7.84 -14.73 5.72
C PHE A 244 8.90 -15.32 4.77
N GLY A 245 10.10 -14.72 4.71
CA GLY A 245 11.22 -15.22 3.93
C GLY A 245 11.65 -16.62 4.34
N LYS A 246 11.53 -16.96 5.63
CA LYS A 246 11.85 -18.29 6.19
C LYS A 246 10.66 -19.24 6.22
N TYR A 247 9.44 -18.73 6.10
CA TYR A 247 8.23 -19.53 6.19
C TYR A 247 8.23 -20.69 5.17
N GLY A 248 8.09 -21.93 5.66
CA GLY A 248 8.07 -23.13 4.83
C GLY A 248 9.44 -23.75 4.52
N ASP A 249 10.55 -23.11 4.90
CA ASP A 249 11.89 -23.70 4.74
C ASP A 249 12.18 -24.78 5.81
N GLU A 250 11.39 -24.83 6.89
CA GLU A 250 11.51 -25.79 8.01
C GLU A 250 10.72 -27.10 7.80
N LEU A 251 9.96 -27.22 6.71
CA LEU A 251 9.11 -28.38 6.41
C LEU A 251 9.77 -29.40 5.46
N HIS A 252 11.07 -29.24 5.17
CA HIS A 252 11.87 -30.12 4.31
C HIS A 252 13.23 -30.45 4.92
#